data_AF-A0A7C7PQ81-F1
#
_entry.id   AF-A0A7C7PQ81-F1
#
_cell.length_a   1.000
_cell.length_b   1.000
_cell.length_c   1.000
_cell.angle_alpha   90.00
_cell.angle_beta   90.00
_cell.angle_gamma   90.00
#
_symmetry.space_group_name_H-M   'P 1'
#
loop_
_entity.id
_entity.type
_entity.pdbx_description
1 polymer ?
#
loop_
_entity_poly.entity_id
_entity_poly.type
_entity_poly.pdbx_seq_one_letter_code
_entity_poly.pdbx_strand_id
1 'polypeptide(L)'
;ITDIDRVREREVREVEAGGDMPFVLADLINTALLIHGSDGFVACRCEPIKICEKILKVKLFGERFNPSVHTSKLVIKAATYHRLEVRKDEGGYFAQVIFDI
;
A
#
# COMPACT_ATOMS: atom_id res chain seq x y z
N ILE A 1 -4.12 -4.19 8.86
CA ILE A 1 -5.17 -5.02 8.20
C ILE A 1 -5.12 -6.47 8.68
N THR A 2 -4.12 -7.30 8.33
CA THR A 2 -4.01 -8.69 8.80
C THR A 2 -2.55 -9.11 9.04
N ASP A 3 -2.29 -10.39 9.29
CA ASP A 3 -0.96 -10.97 9.42
C ASP A 3 -0.36 -11.32 8.05
N ILE A 4 0.77 -10.71 7.71
CA ILE A 4 1.34 -10.75 6.36
C ILE A 4 1.87 -12.14 6.00
N ASP A 5 2.40 -12.87 6.99
CA ASP A 5 3.00 -14.21 6.80
C ASP A 5 1.95 -15.28 6.49
N ARG A 6 0.66 -14.99 6.72
CA ARG A 6 -0.46 -15.89 6.43
C ARG A 6 -1.12 -15.64 5.07
N VAL A 7 -0.71 -14.59 4.37
CA VAL A 7 -1.25 -14.20 3.07
C VAL A 7 -0.38 -14.79 1.97
N ARG A 8 -1.00 -15.53 1.05
CA ARG A 8 -0.31 -16.20 -0.06
C ARG A 8 -0.39 -15.38 -1.34
N GLU A 9 0.66 -15.44 -2.16
CA GLU A 9 0.73 -14.78 -3.46
C GLU A 9 -0.04 -15.54 -4.56
N ARG A 10 -1.37 -15.50 -4.52
CA ARG A 10 -2.24 -16.18 -5.49
C ARG A 10 -2.74 -15.27 -6.59
N GLU A 11 -2.82 -13.98 -6.30
CA GLU A 11 -3.35 -12.95 -7.15
C GLU A 11 -2.38 -11.77 -7.20
N VAL A 12 -2.40 -11.05 -8.32
CA VAL A 12 -1.64 -9.83 -8.51
C VAL A 12 -2.61 -8.68 -8.80
N ARG A 13 -2.33 -7.50 -8.24
CA ARG A 13 -3.00 -6.25 -8.56
C ARG A 13 -1.95 -5.20 -8.91
N GLU A 14 -2.15 -4.52 -10.03
CA GLU A 14 -1.36 -3.33 -10.36
C GLU A 14 -2.05 -2.11 -9.79
N VAL A 15 -1.26 -1.24 -9.17
CA VAL A 15 -1.73 0.01 -8.57
C VAL A 15 -0.85 1.14 -9.06
N GLU A 16 -1.47 2.24 -9.44
CA GLU A 16 -0.79 3.41 -9.97
C GLU A 16 -1.37 4.68 -9.36
N ALA A 17 -0.49 5.63 -9.06
CA ALA A 17 -0.87 6.99 -8.71
C ALA A 17 0.07 7.98 -9.40
N GLY A 18 -0.48 9.12 -9.79
CA GLY A 18 0.26 10.24 -10.37
C GLY A 18 0.10 11.49 -9.52
N GLY A 19 1.18 12.24 -9.33
CA GLY A 19 1.21 13.42 -8.48
C GLY A 19 2.63 13.73 -8.02
N ASP A 20 2.79 14.81 -7.26
CA ASP A 20 4.10 15.20 -6.75
C ASP A 20 4.43 14.46 -5.44
N MET A 21 5.71 14.16 -5.21
CA MET A 21 6.17 13.71 -3.91
C MET A 21 6.03 14.83 -2.86
N PRO A 22 5.68 14.50 -1.59
CA PRO A 22 5.45 13.15 -1.08
C PRO A 22 4.00 12.65 -1.26
N PHE A 23 3.07 13.48 -1.74
CA PHE A 23 1.62 13.22 -1.81
C PHE A 23 1.26 11.97 -2.61
N VAL A 24 1.93 11.75 -3.74
CA VAL A 24 1.69 10.58 -4.62
C VAL A 24 1.88 9.24 -3.88
N LEU A 25 2.69 9.17 -2.83
CA LEU A 25 2.81 7.98 -2.00
C LEU A 25 1.53 7.67 -1.23
N ALA A 26 0.93 8.68 -0.61
CA ALA A 26 -0.34 8.52 0.11
C ALA A 26 -1.48 8.16 -0.85
N ASP A 27 -1.50 8.75 -2.06
CA ASP A 27 -2.49 8.42 -3.09
C ASP A 27 -2.37 6.97 -3.60
N LEU A 28 -1.13 6.49 -3.78
CA LEU A 28 -0.87 5.10 -4.14
C LEU A 28 -1.40 4.15 -3.04
N ILE A 29 -1.12 4.45 -1.78
CA ILE A 29 -1.60 3.65 -0.65
C ILE A 29 -3.13 3.69 -0.56
N ASN A 30 -3.75 4.85 -0.74
CA ASN A 30 -5.21 4.99 -0.75
C ASN A 30 -5.86 4.19 -1.88
N THR A 31 -5.23 4.12 -3.05
CA THR A 31 -5.71 3.27 -4.15
C THR A 31 -5.61 1.79 -3.77
N ALA A 32 -4.55 1.36 -3.09
CA ALA A 32 -4.45 0.00 -2.56
C ALA A 32 -5.50 -0.29 -1.47
N LEU A 33 -5.79 0.68 -0.58
CA LEU A 33 -6.85 0.58 0.43
C LEU A 33 -8.25 0.49 -0.21
N LEU A 34 -8.49 1.20 -1.31
CA LEU A 34 -9.74 1.10 -2.06
C LEU A 34 -9.96 -0.32 -2.60
N ILE A 35 -8.92 -0.92 -3.21
CA ILE A 35 -8.97 -2.31 -3.70
C ILE A 35 -9.23 -3.28 -2.54
N HIS A 36 -8.61 -3.06 -1.37
CA HIS A 36 -8.90 -3.84 -0.18
C HIS A 36 -10.37 -3.70 0.24
N GLY A 37 -10.90 -2.48 0.28
CA GLY A 37 -12.28 -2.20 0.68
C GLY A 37 -13.34 -2.74 -0.28
N SER A 38 -13.07 -2.76 -1.59
CA SER A 38 -14.02 -3.26 -2.60
C SER A 38 -13.96 -4.78 -2.77
N ASP A 39 -12.76 -5.35 -2.84
CA ASP A 39 -12.55 -6.74 -3.28
C ASP A 39 -12.19 -7.67 -2.11
N GLY A 40 -11.81 -7.09 -0.97
CA GLY A 40 -11.23 -7.82 0.16
C GLY A 40 -9.79 -8.26 -0.09
N PHE A 41 -9.10 -7.73 -1.11
CA PHE A 41 -7.73 -8.11 -1.42
C PHE A 41 -6.78 -7.71 -0.28
N VAL A 42 -5.89 -8.61 0.14
CA VAL A 42 -4.82 -8.32 1.09
C VAL A 42 -3.48 -8.66 0.45
N ALA A 43 -2.55 -7.71 0.46
CA ALA A 43 -1.23 -7.87 -0.13
C ALA A 43 -0.22 -8.37 0.91
N CYS A 44 0.70 -9.24 0.49
CA CYS A 44 1.86 -9.66 1.28
C CYS A 44 3.20 -9.27 0.66
N ARG A 45 3.23 -8.91 -0.62
CA ARG A 45 4.44 -8.46 -1.29
C ARG A 45 4.13 -7.32 -2.24
N CYS A 46 5.07 -6.39 -2.35
CA CYS A 46 4.98 -5.22 -3.23
C CYS A 46 6.26 -5.14 -4.06
N GLU A 47 6.12 -4.97 -5.37
CA GLU A 47 7.23 -4.73 -6.28
C GLU A 47 7.02 -3.44 -7.08
N PRO A 48 8.04 -2.58 -7.20
CA PRO A 48 7.95 -1.43 -8.08
C PRO A 48 7.95 -1.86 -9.55
N ILE A 49 6.99 -1.36 -10.32
CA ILE A 49 7.03 -1.40 -11.79
C ILE A 49 7.71 -0.14 -12.30
N LYS A 50 7.31 1.02 -11.76
CA LYS A 50 7.79 2.34 -12.18
C LYS A 50 7.81 3.29 -11.00
N ILE A 51 8.97 3.89 -10.76
CA ILE A 51 9.14 4.97 -9.79
C ILE A 51 9.75 6.15 -10.55
N CYS A 52 8.99 7.22 -10.69
CA CYS A 52 9.42 8.47 -11.26
C CYS A 52 8.94 9.62 -10.37
N GLU A 53 9.45 10.83 -10.59
CA GLU A 53 9.10 12.01 -9.77
C GLU A 53 7.60 12.27 -9.68
N LYS A 54 6.84 11.91 -10.73
CA LYS A 54 5.40 12.18 -10.84
C LYS A 54 4.49 10.96 -10.89
N ILE A 55 5.05 9.75 -10.95
CA ILE A 55 4.26 8.53 -11.16
C ILE A 55 4.88 7.42 -10.32
N LEU A 56 4.03 6.78 -9.51
CA LEU A 56 4.34 5.54 -8.82
C LEU A 56 3.44 4.44 -9.35
N LYS A 57 4.04 3.34 -9.81
CA LYS A 57 3.34 2.14 -10.24
C LYS A 57 3.95 0.91 -9.58
N VAL A 58 3.13 0.08 -8.95
CA VAL A 58 3.56 -1.11 -8.22
C VAL A 58 2.68 -2.32 -8.54
N LYS A 59 3.25 -3.52 -8.38
CA LYS A 59 2.52 -4.79 -8.29
C LYS A 59 2.36 -5.17 -6.83
N LEU A 60 1.14 -5.46 -6.42
CA LEU A 60 0.82 -6.07 -5.15
C LEU A 60 0.50 -7.54 -5.38
N PHE A 61 1.19 -8.42 -4.66
CA PHE A 61 0.92 -9.86 -4.66
C PHE A 61 0.22 -10.23 -3.37
N GLY A 62 -0.79 -11.08 -3.45
CA GLY A 62 -1.59 -11.47 -2.31
C GLY A 62 -2.77 -12.34 -2.69
N GLU A 63 -3.83 -12.29 -1.89
CA GLU A 63 -5.05 -13.05 -2.13
C GLU A 63 -6.25 -12.33 -1.51
N ARG A 64 -7.47 -12.79 -1.83
CA ARG A 64 -8.67 -12.34 -1.13
C ARG A 64 -8.63 -12.75 0.35
N PHE A 65 -9.01 -11.83 1.23
CA PHE A 65 -9.09 -12.04 2.66
C PHE A 65 -10.01 -13.23 2.98
N ASN A 66 -9.50 -14.16 3.79
CA ASN A 66 -10.21 -15.33 4.26
C ASN A 66 -10.26 -15.31 5.80
N PRO A 67 -11.42 -15.05 6.42
CA PRO A 67 -11.57 -14.99 7.87
C PRO A 67 -11.16 -16.27 8.62
N SER A 68 -11.12 -17.43 7.95
CA SER A 68 -10.69 -18.70 8.56
C SER A 68 -9.17 -18.84 8.68
N VAL A 69 -8.41 -18.03 7.93
CA VAL A 69 -6.94 -18.08 7.88
C VAL A 69 -6.34 -16.78 8.43
N HIS A 70 -6.95 -15.65 8.08
CA HIS A 70 -6.47 -14.31 8.31
C HIS A 70 -7.18 -13.69 9.52
N THR A 71 -6.43 -13.40 10.57
CA THR A 71 -6.95 -12.65 11.72
C THR A 71 -7.12 -11.19 11.32
N SER A 72 -8.34 -10.66 11.48
CA SER A 72 -8.57 -9.22 11.31
C SER A 72 -7.88 -8.44 12.43
N LYS A 73 -7.09 -7.44 12.06
CA LYS A 73 -6.44 -6.50 13.00
C LYS A 73 -7.15 -5.14 12.91
N LEU A 74 -6.40 -4.05 12.89
CA LEU A 74 -6.92 -2.71 12.65
C LEU A 74 -7.37 -2.54 11.19
N VAL A 75 -8.56 -1.96 11.06
CA VAL A 75 -9.04 -1.35 9.82
C VAL A 75 -8.29 -0.04 9.63
N ILE A 76 -7.81 0.21 8.42
CA ILE A 76 -7.18 1.46 8.04
C ILE A 76 -8.12 2.12 7.05
N LYS A 77 -8.58 3.33 7.35
CA LYS A 77 -9.54 4.08 6.52
C LYS A 77 -8.82 4.81 5.38
N ALA A 78 -7.69 5.45 5.68
CA ALA A 78 -6.93 6.23 4.72
C ALA A 78 -5.47 6.42 5.15
N ALA A 79 -4.57 6.54 4.18
CA ALA A 79 -3.31 7.23 4.32
C ALA A 79 -3.54 8.75 4.24
N THR A 80 -3.06 9.49 5.22
CA THR A 80 -3.28 10.94 5.30
C THR A 80 -2.05 11.71 4.82
N TYR A 81 -2.25 12.97 4.41
CA TYR A 81 -1.15 13.90 4.13
C TYR A 81 -0.58 14.53 5.41
N HIS A 82 -1.14 14.22 6.59
CA HIS A 82 -0.68 14.77 7.85
C HIS A 82 0.70 14.22 8.20
N ARG A 83 1.72 15.10 8.27
CA ARG A 83 3.13 14.73 8.47
C ARG A 83 3.64 13.68 7.48
N LEU A 84 3.12 13.72 6.26
CA LEU A 84 3.60 12.90 5.17
C LEU A 84 5.00 13.39 4.75
N GLU A 85 5.97 12.50 4.81
CA GLU A 85 7.36 12.82 4.50
C GLU A 85 7.96 11.73 3.61
N VAL A 86 8.67 12.14 2.56
CA VAL A 86 9.57 11.29 1.78
C VAL A 86 10.87 12.05 1.62
N ARG A 87 11.98 11.49 2.11
CA ARG A 87 13.30 12.10 1.98
C ARG A 87 14.33 11.06 1.53
N LYS A 88 15.35 11.54 0.81
CA LYS A 88 16.52 10.75 0.46
C LYS A 88 17.54 10.89 1.59
N ASP A 89 18.13 9.78 2.00
CA ASP A 89 19.16 9.69 3.03
C ASP A 89 20.38 8.95 2.47
N GLU A 90 21.50 8.93 3.20
CA GLU A 90 22.78 8.37 2.74
C GLU A 90 22.69 6.88 2.32
N GLY A 91 21.70 6.15 2.84
CA GLY A 91 21.46 4.73 2.54
C GLY A 91 20.23 4.41 1.68
N GLY A 92 19.45 5.41 1.23
CA GLY A 92 18.24 5.15 0.44
C GLY A 92 17.15 6.19 0.60
N TYR A 93 15.89 5.74 0.62
CA TYR A 93 14.72 6.60 0.83
C TYR A 93 14.07 6.27 2.16
N PHE A 94 13.72 7.32 2.91
CA PHE A 94 12.88 7.24 4.09
C PHE A 94 11.51 7.80 3.78
N ALA A 95 10.45 7.12 4.23
CA ALA A 95 9.08 7.61 4.13
C ALA A 95 8.34 7.45 5.46
N GLN A 96 7.55 8.47 5.83
CA GLN A 96 6.64 8.44 6.96
C GLN A 96 5.23 8.79 6.49
N VAL A 97 4.26 7.97 6.89
CA VAL A 97 2.84 8.14 6.58
C VAL A 97 2.03 7.93 7.86
N ILE A 98 1.09 8.84 8.13
CA ILE A 98 0.12 8.68 9.22
C ILE A 98 -1.20 8.16 8.65
N PHE A 99 -1.71 7.10 9.27
CA PHE A 99 -2.96 6.46 8.90
C PHE A 99 -4.11 6.90 9.78
N ASP A 100 -5.28 7.08 9.18
CA ASP A 100 -6.57 7.14 9.88
C ASP A 100 -7.12 5.71 10.07
N ILE A 101 -7.58 5.39 11.27
CA ILE A 101 -8.03 4.05 11.70
C ILE A 101 -9.50 4.05 12.11
#